data_AF-A0A841HU32-F1
#
_entry.id   AF-A0A841HU32-F1
#
_cell.length_a   1.000
_cell.length_b   1.000
_cell.length_c   1.000
_cell.angle_alpha   90.00
_cell.angle_beta   90.00
_cell.angle_gamma   90.00
#
_symmetry.space_group_name_H-M   'P 1'
#
loop_
_entity.id
_entity.type
_entity.pdbx_description
1 polymer ?
#
loop_
_entity_poly.entity_id
_entity_poly.type
_entity_poly.pdbx_seq_one_letter_code
_entity_poly.pdbx_strand_id
1 'polypeptide(L)'
;MRMSLNWWVGPIVIALSGVTGCATTGPSLSSSAGRLEDTSFAMERNADQSRVRQDARELSEEAREFRRTLMSNRADRRDVREEFDDVSRSYHSLRDEVERVSDRETDRYFEPVTNAYLDIEREIGRGDAANRDRYARERY
;
A
#
# COMPACT_ATOMS: atom_id res chain seq x y z
N MET A 1 30.37 37.64 53.04
CA MET A 1 30.54 36.31 52.41
C MET A 1 29.26 35.98 51.65
N ARG A 2 29.29 35.95 50.31
CA ARG A 2 28.14 35.59 49.45
C ARG A 2 28.41 34.17 48.93
N MET A 3 27.58 33.20 49.32
CA MET A 3 27.62 31.84 48.79
C MET A 3 26.93 31.82 47.41
N SER A 4 27.69 31.53 46.36
CA SER A 4 27.14 31.22 45.03
C SER A 4 26.77 29.74 44.97
N LEU A 5 25.47 29.46 44.90
CA LEU A 5 24.92 28.13 44.61
C LEU A 5 25.06 27.88 43.10
N ASN A 6 26.07 27.10 42.70
CA ASN A 6 26.20 26.64 41.32
C ASN A 6 25.18 25.52 41.07
N TRP A 7 24.08 25.90 40.46
CA TRP A 7 22.99 25.05 40.00
C TRP A 7 23.45 24.27 38.75
N TRP A 8 23.94 23.06 38.95
CA TRP A 8 24.21 22.10 37.89
C TRP A 8 22.88 21.45 37.48
N VAL A 9 22.16 22.09 36.56
CA VAL A 9 21.08 21.45 35.81
C VAL A 9 21.60 21.22 34.41
N GLY A 10 22.19 20.04 34.20
CA GLY A 10 22.52 19.58 32.86
C GLY A 10 21.23 19.34 32.09
N PRO A 11 21.01 19.98 30.94
CA PRO A 11 19.91 19.59 30.07
C PRO A 11 20.30 18.27 29.38
N ILE A 12 19.69 17.16 29.81
CA ILE A 12 19.65 15.95 29.00
C ILE A 12 18.75 16.26 27.81
N VAL A 13 19.35 16.70 26.71
CA VAL A 13 18.69 16.78 25.41
C VAL A 13 18.53 15.34 24.94
N ILE A 14 17.36 14.75 25.16
CA ILE A 14 16.95 13.53 24.46
C ILE A 14 16.75 13.94 23.00
N ALA A 15 17.81 13.81 22.21
CA ALA A 15 17.73 13.87 20.77
C ALA A 15 16.87 12.68 20.31
N LEU A 16 15.58 12.93 20.07
CA LEU A 16 14.70 12.07 19.29
C LEU A 16 15.19 12.08 17.83
N SER A 17 16.34 11.48 17.59
CA SER A 17 16.88 11.21 16.26
C SER A 17 16.41 9.82 15.83
N GLY A 18 15.12 9.74 15.52
CA GLY A 18 14.47 8.53 15.02
C GLY A 18 13.50 8.82 13.88
N VAL A 19 13.79 9.84 13.06
CA VAL A 19 13.14 9.98 11.74
C VAL A 19 13.92 9.09 10.77
N THR A 20 13.86 7.78 10.99
CA THR A 20 14.37 6.79 10.04
C THR A 20 13.35 6.66 8.92
N GLY A 21 13.54 7.46 7.88
CA GLY A 21 12.96 7.26 6.56
C GLY A 21 11.53 7.75 6.41
N CYS A 22 11.38 8.96 5.89
CA CYS A 22 10.29 9.18 4.94
C CYS A 22 10.48 8.18 3.80
N ALA A 23 9.82 7.02 3.88
CA ALA A 23 9.72 6.10 2.77
C ALA A 23 9.00 6.85 1.65
N THR A 24 9.75 7.27 0.64
CA THR A 24 9.28 8.05 -0.51
C THR A 24 8.39 7.24 -1.46
N THR A 25 8.00 6.03 -1.07
CA THR A 25 7.04 5.15 -1.78
C THR A 25 5.60 5.67 -1.75
N GLY A 26 5.28 6.73 -0.99
CA GLY A 26 3.90 7.18 -0.78
C GLY A 26 3.09 7.68 -1.99
N PRO A 27 3.63 8.53 -2.90
CA PRO A 27 2.80 9.21 -3.89
C PRO A 27 2.38 8.35 -5.09
N SER A 28 3.32 7.58 -5.67
CA SER A 28 3.08 6.69 -6.81
C SER A 28 2.14 5.54 -6.44
N LEU A 29 2.35 4.99 -5.24
CA LEU A 29 1.64 3.84 -4.71
C LEU A 29 0.22 4.22 -4.26
N SER A 30 0.05 5.38 -3.62
CA SER A 30 -1.27 5.92 -3.28
C SER A 30 -2.10 6.26 -4.52
N SER A 31 -1.45 6.82 -5.56
CA SER A 31 -2.12 7.07 -6.85
C SER A 31 -2.55 5.76 -7.53
N SER A 32 -1.69 4.74 -7.54
CA SER A 32 -2.01 3.44 -8.13
C SER A 32 -3.12 2.72 -7.37
N ALA A 33 -3.12 2.79 -6.03
CA ALA A 33 -4.21 2.30 -5.18
C ALA A 33 -5.53 3.03 -5.46
N GLY A 34 -5.48 4.36 -5.66
CA GLY A 34 -6.65 5.14 -6.08
C GLY A 34 -7.21 4.69 -7.43
N ARG A 35 -6.34 4.45 -8.42
CA ARG A 35 -6.78 3.90 -9.72
C ARG A 35 -7.36 2.49 -9.58
N LEU A 36 -6.81 1.65 -8.70
CA LEU A 36 -7.33 0.31 -8.46
C LEU A 36 -8.73 0.37 -7.85
N GLU A 37 -8.96 1.23 -6.86
CA GLU A 37 -10.29 1.50 -6.30
C GLU A 37 -11.27 1.95 -7.39
N ASP A 38 -10.91 2.97 -8.19
CA ASP A 38 -11.78 3.52 -9.22
C ASP A 38 -12.13 2.50 -10.33
N THR A 39 -11.14 1.73 -10.78
CA THR A 39 -11.34 0.72 -11.84
C THR A 39 -12.10 -0.50 -11.35
N SER A 40 -11.87 -0.94 -10.11
CA SER A 40 -12.63 -2.04 -9.50
C SER A 40 -14.08 -1.64 -9.24
N PHE A 41 -14.31 -0.41 -8.78
CA PHE A 41 -15.66 0.14 -8.67
C PHE A 41 -16.37 0.26 -10.02
N ALA A 42 -15.66 0.70 -11.07
CA ALA A 42 -16.22 0.71 -12.42
C ALA A 42 -16.60 -0.71 -12.89
N MET A 43 -15.79 -1.70 -12.56
CA MET A 43 -16.07 -3.10 -12.88
C MET A 43 -17.28 -3.64 -12.12
N GLU A 44 -17.40 -3.36 -10.81
CA GLU A 44 -18.58 -3.69 -10.00
C GLU A 44 -19.87 -3.18 -10.68
N ARG A 45 -19.85 -1.92 -11.14
CA ARG A 45 -21.03 -1.27 -11.73
C ARG A 45 -21.44 -1.83 -13.08
N ASN A 46 -20.51 -2.41 -13.84
CA ASN A 46 -20.75 -2.91 -15.20
C ASN A 46 -20.79 -4.44 -15.28
N ALA A 47 -20.38 -5.15 -14.23
CA ALA A 47 -20.44 -6.61 -14.20
C ALA A 47 -21.90 -7.07 -14.10
N ASP A 48 -22.34 -7.88 -15.06
CA ASP A 48 -23.66 -8.53 -15.03
C ASP A 48 -23.72 -9.72 -14.06
N GLN A 49 -22.59 -10.41 -13.91
CA GLN A 49 -22.46 -11.58 -13.04
C GLN A 49 -22.35 -11.15 -11.57
N SER A 50 -23.23 -11.70 -10.72
CA SER A 50 -23.30 -11.33 -9.31
C SER A 50 -22.00 -11.59 -8.53
N ARG A 51 -21.27 -12.67 -8.88
CA ARG A 51 -19.99 -13.01 -8.25
C ARG A 51 -18.86 -12.07 -8.67
N VAL A 52 -18.73 -11.81 -9.97
CA VAL A 52 -17.77 -10.81 -10.49
C VAL A 52 -18.02 -9.45 -9.83
N ARG A 53 -19.29 -9.04 -9.72
CA ARG A 53 -19.67 -7.80 -9.02
C ARG A 53 -19.25 -7.81 -7.56
N GLN A 54 -19.47 -8.92 -6.86
CA GLN A 54 -19.09 -9.08 -5.45
C GLN A 54 -17.57 -8.99 -5.27
N ASP A 55 -16.81 -9.73 -6.07
CA ASP A 55 -15.34 -9.75 -5.98
C ASP A 55 -14.73 -8.40 -6.38
N ALA A 56 -15.31 -7.71 -7.37
CA ALA A 56 -14.88 -6.37 -7.77
C ALA A 56 -15.14 -5.33 -6.68
N ARG A 57 -16.26 -5.47 -5.95
CA ARG A 57 -16.56 -4.65 -4.79
C ARG A 57 -15.58 -4.89 -3.66
N GLU A 58 -15.30 -6.15 -3.34
CA GLU A 58 -14.31 -6.52 -2.32
C GLU A 58 -12.93 -5.94 -2.66
N LEU A 59 -12.47 -6.11 -3.89
CA LEU A 59 -11.22 -5.51 -4.36
C LEU A 59 -11.22 -3.97 -4.24
N SER A 60 -12.34 -3.31 -4.54
CA SER A 60 -12.46 -1.86 -4.36
C SER A 60 -12.39 -1.44 -2.89
N GLU A 61 -12.96 -2.23 -1.98
CA GLU A 61 -12.92 -1.98 -0.53
C GLU A 61 -11.47 -2.16 -0.03
N GLU A 62 -10.80 -3.25 -0.36
CA GLU A 62 -9.40 -3.51 -0.01
C GLU A 62 -8.45 -2.44 -0.58
N ALA A 63 -8.61 -2.05 -1.84
CA ALA A 63 -7.79 -0.99 -2.45
C ALA A 63 -7.94 0.35 -1.73
N ARG A 64 -9.13 0.64 -1.18
CA ARG A 64 -9.41 1.83 -0.41
C ARG A 64 -8.76 1.79 0.98
N GLU A 65 -8.79 0.63 1.65
CA GLU A 65 -8.12 0.43 2.93
C GLU A 65 -6.60 0.54 2.78
N PHE A 66 -6.06 -0.13 1.77
CA PHE A 66 -4.66 0.01 1.38
C PHE A 66 -4.25 1.47 1.12
N ARG A 67 -5.06 2.24 0.37
CA ARG A 67 -4.80 3.68 0.16
C ARG A 67 -4.80 4.46 1.47
N ARG A 68 -5.72 4.16 2.40
CA ARG A 68 -5.75 4.81 3.73
C ARG A 68 -4.50 4.48 4.54
N THR A 69 -4.04 3.24 4.50
CA THR A 69 -2.81 2.80 5.15
C THR A 69 -1.61 3.57 4.59
N LEU A 70 -1.50 3.73 3.26
CA LEU A 70 -0.44 4.52 2.63
C LEU A 70 -0.46 6.01 3.01
N MET A 71 -1.62 6.57 3.32
CA MET A 71 -1.78 7.96 3.75
C MET A 71 -1.58 8.14 5.27
N SER A 72 -1.49 7.05 6.02
CA SER A 72 -1.30 7.08 7.46
C SER A 72 0.16 7.31 7.81
N ASN A 73 0.45 8.41 8.52
CA ASN A 73 1.79 8.70 9.03
C ASN A 73 2.28 7.72 10.12
N ARG A 74 1.45 6.77 10.53
CA ARG A 74 1.77 5.74 11.54
C ARG A 74 1.92 4.35 10.96
N ALA A 75 1.56 4.15 9.68
CA ALA A 75 1.66 2.84 9.06
C ALA A 75 3.13 2.52 8.80
N ASP A 76 3.57 1.39 9.33
CA ASP A 76 4.88 0.85 9.05
C ASP A 76 4.82 -0.04 7.80
N ARG A 77 6.00 -0.40 7.29
CA ARG A 77 6.14 -1.25 6.11
C ARG A 77 5.41 -2.60 6.23
N ARG A 78 5.32 -3.13 7.45
CA ARG A 78 4.61 -4.38 7.72
C ARG A 78 3.12 -4.23 7.44
N ASP A 79 2.53 -3.14 7.93
CA ASP A 79 1.11 -2.83 7.73
C ASP A 79 0.81 -2.65 6.24
N VAL A 80 1.67 -1.91 5.51
CA VAL A 80 1.55 -1.77 4.06
C VAL A 80 1.62 -3.13 3.34
N ARG A 81 2.42 -4.06 3.83
CA ARG A 81 2.56 -5.38 3.20
C ARG A 81 1.37 -6.28 3.50
N GLU A 82 0.86 -6.24 4.72
CA GLU A 82 -0.33 -6.97 5.13
C GLU A 82 -1.55 -6.54 4.30
N GLU A 83 -1.77 -5.23 4.18
CA GLU A 83 -2.85 -4.68 3.36
C GLU A 83 -2.67 -4.95 1.86
N PHE A 84 -1.43 -5.03 1.37
CA PHE A 84 -1.18 -5.44 -0.02
C PHE A 84 -1.46 -6.93 -0.25
N ASP A 85 -1.22 -7.79 0.75
CA ASP A 85 -1.58 -9.20 0.67
C ASP A 85 -3.10 -9.36 0.59
N ASP A 86 -3.86 -8.50 1.28
CA ASP A 86 -5.34 -8.46 1.21
C ASP A 86 -5.81 -8.06 -0.19
N VAL A 87 -5.29 -6.94 -0.72
CA VAL A 87 -5.53 -6.52 -2.11
C VAL A 87 -5.18 -7.63 -3.12
N SER A 88 -4.06 -8.32 -2.93
CA SER A 88 -3.61 -9.40 -3.82
C SER A 88 -4.56 -10.60 -3.80
N ARG A 89 -5.07 -10.97 -2.62
CA ARG A 89 -6.04 -12.05 -2.48
C ARG A 89 -7.35 -11.72 -3.21
N SER A 90 -7.90 -10.54 -2.99
CA SER A 90 -9.16 -10.12 -3.63
C SER A 90 -8.99 -9.95 -5.15
N TYR A 91 -7.83 -9.47 -5.61
CA TYR A 91 -7.51 -9.41 -7.04
C TYR A 91 -7.49 -10.80 -7.68
N HIS A 92 -6.84 -11.78 -7.06
CA HIS A 92 -6.80 -13.14 -7.59
C HIS A 92 -8.16 -13.81 -7.56
N SER A 93 -8.97 -13.59 -6.52
CA SER A 93 -10.37 -14.07 -6.49
C SER A 93 -11.17 -13.53 -7.68
N LEU A 94 -11.10 -12.21 -7.91
CA LEU A 94 -11.75 -11.56 -9.04
C LEU A 94 -11.24 -12.11 -10.38
N ARG A 95 -9.93 -12.25 -10.55
CA ARG A 95 -9.33 -12.81 -11.77
C ARG A 95 -9.89 -14.20 -12.06
N ASP A 96 -9.89 -15.07 -11.05
CA ASP A 96 -10.34 -16.45 -11.19
C ASP A 96 -11.85 -16.52 -11.51
N GLU A 97 -12.66 -15.57 -11.04
CA GLU A 97 -14.08 -15.45 -11.42
C GLU A 97 -14.25 -14.93 -12.86
N VAL A 98 -13.49 -13.91 -13.28
CA VAL A 98 -13.51 -13.40 -14.67
C VAL A 98 -13.14 -14.50 -15.66
N GLU A 99 -12.05 -15.22 -15.38
CA GLU A 99 -11.60 -16.35 -16.22
C GLU A 99 -12.68 -17.44 -16.30
N ARG A 100 -13.37 -17.72 -15.19
CA ARG A 100 -14.44 -18.72 -15.14
C ARG A 100 -15.67 -18.33 -15.96
N VAL A 101 -16.06 -17.06 -15.92
CA VAL A 101 -17.20 -16.55 -16.69
C VAL A 101 -16.86 -16.49 -18.18
N SER A 102 -15.60 -16.18 -18.53
CA SER A 102 -15.11 -16.10 -19.92
C SER A 102 -15.99 -15.21 -20.81
N ASP A 103 -16.33 -14.02 -20.32
CA ASP A 103 -17.17 -13.05 -21.00
C ASP A 103 -16.36 -11.85 -21.52
N ARG A 104 -16.56 -11.51 -22.81
CA ARG A 104 -15.78 -10.49 -23.53
C ARG A 104 -15.99 -9.07 -22.99
N GLU A 105 -17.17 -8.80 -22.44
CA GLU A 105 -17.47 -7.49 -21.87
C GLU A 105 -16.79 -7.35 -20.51
N THR A 106 -16.85 -8.39 -19.69
CA THR A 106 -16.15 -8.49 -18.41
C THR A 106 -14.64 -8.34 -18.57
N ASP A 107 -14.04 -9.01 -19.58
CA ASP A 107 -12.61 -8.91 -19.87
C ASP A 107 -12.17 -7.46 -20.15
N ARG A 108 -13.00 -6.68 -20.86
CA ARG A 108 -12.70 -5.29 -21.21
C ARG A 108 -12.58 -4.40 -19.97
N TYR A 109 -13.41 -4.64 -18.96
CA TYR A 109 -13.36 -3.88 -17.70
C TYR A 109 -12.28 -4.38 -16.74
N PHE A 110 -11.84 -5.64 -16.90
CA PHE A 110 -10.82 -6.24 -16.06
C PHE A 110 -9.39 -5.82 -16.42
N GLU A 111 -9.10 -5.47 -17.68
CA GLU A 111 -7.77 -5.02 -18.10
C GLU A 111 -7.28 -3.77 -17.32
N PRO A 112 -8.08 -2.69 -17.15
CA PRO A 112 -7.69 -1.55 -16.30
C PRO A 112 -7.39 -1.94 -14.85
N VAL A 113 -8.18 -2.86 -14.27
CA VAL A 113 -7.99 -3.37 -12.90
C VAL A 113 -6.65 -4.09 -12.78
N THR A 114 -6.34 -4.97 -13.73
CA THR A 114 -5.07 -5.71 -13.78
C THR A 114 -3.88 -4.75 -13.92
N ASN A 115 -3.96 -3.74 -14.78
CA ASN A 115 -2.89 -2.77 -14.94
C ASN A 115 -2.64 -1.95 -13.66
N ALA A 116 -3.70 -1.56 -12.95
CA ALA A 116 -3.57 -0.87 -11.66
C ALA A 116 -2.95 -1.76 -10.58
N TYR A 117 -3.35 -3.02 -10.50
CA TYR A 117 -2.77 -4.01 -9.58
C TYR A 117 -1.27 -4.21 -9.84
N LEU A 118 -0.88 -4.44 -11.10
CA LEU A 118 0.52 -4.67 -11.47
C LEU A 118 1.43 -3.45 -11.21
N ASP A 119 0.89 -2.24 -11.26
CA ASP A 119 1.63 -1.04 -10.89
C ASP A 119 1.94 -1.00 -9.38
N ILE A 120 0.99 -1.40 -8.54
CA ILE A 120 1.19 -1.51 -7.08
C ILE A 120 2.23 -2.60 -6.78
N GLU A 121 2.06 -3.79 -7.36
CA GLU A 121 2.98 -4.93 -7.17
C GLU A 121 4.43 -4.55 -7.50
N ARG A 122 4.62 -3.88 -8.65
CA ARG A 122 5.93 -3.44 -9.12
C ARG A 122 6.57 -2.43 -8.17
N GLU A 123 5.79 -1.51 -7.63
CA GLU A 123 6.29 -0.48 -6.73
C GLU A 123 6.68 -1.04 -5.36
N ILE A 124 5.87 -1.96 -4.81
CA ILE A 124 6.20 -2.68 -3.57
C ILE A 124 7.46 -3.52 -3.77
N GLY A 125 7.56 -4.26 -4.88
CA GLY A 125 8.73 -5.08 -5.22
C GLY A 125 10.02 -4.26 -5.31
N ARG A 126 9.96 -3.06 -5.90
CA ARG A 126 11.11 -2.12 -5.93
C ARG A 126 11.49 -1.64 -4.53
N GLY A 127 10.50 -1.30 -3.72
CA GLY A 127 10.73 -0.91 -2.33
C GLY A 127 11.44 -2.00 -1.54
N ASP A 128 11.10 -3.28 -1.77
CA ASP A 128 11.69 -4.46 -1.10
C ASP A 128 13.15 -4.67 -1.49
N ALA A 129 13.44 -4.61 -2.79
CA ALA A 129 14.80 -4.76 -3.32
C ALA A 129 15.74 -3.69 -2.77
N ALA A 130 15.32 -2.41 -2.82
CA ALA A 130 16.14 -1.29 -2.34
C ALA A 130 16.49 -1.39 -0.85
N ASN A 131 15.60 -1.98 -0.04
CA ASN A 131 15.84 -2.13 1.40
C ASN A 131 16.83 -3.26 1.69
N ARG A 132 16.72 -4.39 0.97
CA ARG A 132 17.66 -5.51 1.08
C ARG A 132 19.10 -5.07 0.79
N ASP A 133 19.30 -4.24 -0.23
CA ASP A 133 20.62 -3.72 -0.60
C ASP A 133 21.22 -2.79 0.47
N ARG A 134 20.37 -2.04 1.20
CA ARG A 134 20.80 -1.16 2.29
C ARG A 134 21.36 -1.95 3.47
N TYR A 135 20.64 -2.99 3.91
CA TYR A 135 21.11 -3.88 4.99
C TYR A 135 22.37 -4.65 4.63
N ALA A 136 22.60 -4.94 3.34
CA ALA A 136 23.83 -5.57 2.88
C ALA A 136 25.06 -4.64 2.93
N ARG A 137 24.86 -3.32 2.75
CA ARG A 137 25.94 -2.32 2.82
C ARG A 137 26.36 -1.94 4.24
N GLU A 138 25.47 -1.98 5.23
CA GLU A 138 25.78 -1.62 6.61
C GLU A 138 26.54 -2.70 7.39
N ARG A 139 26.77 -3.87 6.78
CA ARG A 139 27.52 -5.00 7.37
C ARG A 139 28.99 -5.10 6.95
N TYR A 140 29.48 -4.14 6.15
CA TYR A 140 30.87 -4.05 5.71
C TYR A 140 31.42 -2.65 5.99
#